data_AF-A0A1V8YE16-F1
#
_entry.id   AF-A0A1V8YE16-F1
#
_cell.length_a   1.000
_cell.length_b   1.000
_cell.length_c   1.000
_cell.angle_alpha   90.00
_cell.angle_beta   90.00
_cell.angle_gamma   90.00
#
_symmetry.space_group_name_H-M   'P 1'
#
loop_
_entity.id
_entity.type
_entity.pdbx_description
1 polymer ?
#
loop_
_entity_poly.entity_id
_entity_poly.type
_entity_poly.pdbx_seq_one_letter_code
_entity_poly.pdbx_strand_id
1 'polypeptide(L)'
;MEAKISLEPFERILSGYQKIEELAVNVTDCSKLAQKYAHFGVEGYRLGNYVGTGYLNRYLECMVDRAPMLIYKKNYLIPLLFRRSDSAFRLFEENYRMEAFFRLLEWSLKHQPEKILIEKNKKYDPKKAKVIDSAYLAFRVSEILDSGGYPISNFQSIEQFIEWNRIYRLIDNGGIGRHSKIFDPEYPENMEELRMILSLVKLKYPDTELFV
;
A
#
# COMPACT_ATOMS: atom_id res chain seq x y z
N MET A 1 10.72 -10.26 -22.60
CA MET A 1 9.28 -10.31 -22.29
C MET A 1 9.17 -10.54 -20.80
N GLU A 2 8.72 -9.55 -20.02
CA GLU A 2 8.55 -9.75 -18.57
C GLU A 2 7.50 -10.84 -18.32
N ALA A 3 7.76 -11.73 -17.36
CA ALA A 3 6.83 -12.81 -17.03
C ALA A 3 5.58 -12.22 -16.36
N LYS A 4 4.40 -12.51 -16.93
CA LYS A 4 3.12 -12.10 -16.36
C LYS A 4 2.92 -12.74 -14.99
N ILE A 5 2.59 -11.94 -13.97
CA ILE A 5 2.25 -12.41 -12.63
C ILE A 5 0.81 -12.90 -12.64
N SER A 6 0.59 -14.14 -12.20
CA SER A 6 -0.75 -14.72 -12.10
C SER A 6 -1.36 -14.47 -10.72
N LEU A 7 -2.59 -13.95 -10.70
CA LEU A 7 -3.43 -13.86 -9.51
C LEU A 7 -4.47 -14.97 -9.50
N GLU A 8 -4.57 -15.68 -8.39
CA GLU A 8 -5.47 -16.82 -8.20
C GLU A 8 -6.50 -16.51 -7.10
N PRO A 9 -7.73 -17.02 -7.21
CA PRO A 9 -8.70 -16.93 -6.12
C PRO A 9 -8.14 -17.53 -4.83
N PHE A 10 -8.26 -16.79 -3.74
CA PHE A 10 -7.85 -17.25 -2.42
C PHE A 10 -9.09 -17.43 -1.54
N GLU A 11 -9.37 -18.69 -1.15
CA GLU A 11 -10.47 -18.99 -0.24
C GLU A 11 -9.99 -18.95 1.21
N ARG A 12 -10.61 -18.09 2.02
CA ARG A 12 -10.46 -18.07 3.47
C ARG A 12 -11.74 -18.50 4.16
N ILE A 13 -11.61 -19.17 5.31
CA ILE A 13 -12.75 -19.52 6.16
C ILE A 13 -13.07 -18.31 7.06
N LEU A 14 -14.14 -17.58 6.74
CA LEU A 14 -14.75 -16.62 7.66
C LEU A 14 -15.92 -17.33 8.35
N SER A 15 -15.95 -17.36 9.68
CA SER A 15 -17.09 -17.94 10.39
C SER A 15 -18.37 -17.15 10.07
N GLY A 16 -19.30 -17.75 9.33
CA GLY A 16 -20.71 -17.31 9.22
C GLY A 16 -21.05 -16.20 8.21
N TYR A 17 -20.11 -15.66 7.44
CA TYR A 17 -20.39 -14.60 6.46
C TYR A 17 -19.83 -14.90 5.06
N GLN A 18 -20.47 -14.29 4.05
CA GLN A 18 -20.22 -14.40 2.60
C GLN A 18 -18.74 -14.63 2.24
N LYS A 19 -18.48 -15.53 1.28
CA LYS A 19 -17.17 -15.68 0.63
C LYS A 19 -16.73 -14.31 0.11
N ILE A 20 -15.67 -13.76 0.69
CA ILE A 20 -14.99 -12.59 0.14
C ILE A 20 -14.02 -13.12 -0.92
N GLU A 21 -14.17 -12.67 -2.17
CA GLU A 21 -13.25 -13.03 -3.25
C GLU A 21 -11.95 -12.25 -3.08
N GLU A 22 -10.94 -12.94 -2.56
CA GLU A 22 -9.57 -12.44 -2.47
C GLU A 22 -8.72 -13.03 -3.59
N LEU A 23 -7.65 -12.33 -3.94
CA LEU A 23 -6.67 -12.76 -4.93
C LEU A 23 -5.31 -12.92 -4.26
N ALA A 24 -4.65 -14.06 -4.50
CA ALA A 24 -3.28 -14.32 -4.10
C ALA A 24 -2.36 -14.34 -5.33
N VAL A 25 -1.12 -13.88 -5.17
CA VAL A 25 -0.09 -14.20 -6.17
C VAL A 25 0.22 -15.68 -6.11
N ASN A 26 0.30 -16.35 -7.27
CA ASN A 26 0.71 -17.75 -7.33
C ASN A 26 2.12 -17.93 -6.72
N VAL A 27 2.28 -18.97 -5.90
CA VAL A 27 3.54 -19.33 -5.23
C VAL A 27 4.71 -19.44 -6.23
N THR A 28 4.47 -19.93 -7.44
CA THR A 28 5.50 -20.06 -8.49
C THR A 28 6.03 -18.72 -8.97
N ASP A 29 5.24 -17.65 -8.87
CA ASP A 29 5.65 -16.30 -9.26
C ASP A 29 6.31 -15.53 -8.12
N CYS A 30 6.21 -15.99 -6.87
CA CYS A 30 6.81 -15.35 -5.70
C CYS A 30 8.35 -15.30 -5.77
N SER A 31 8.99 -16.34 -6.32
CA SER A 31 10.45 -16.34 -6.52
C SER A 31 10.90 -15.24 -7.48
N LYS A 32 10.14 -15.05 -8.58
CA LYS A 32 10.41 -14.00 -9.57
C LYS A 32 10.21 -12.61 -8.98
N LEU A 33 9.13 -12.41 -8.21
CA LEU A 33 8.89 -11.13 -7.52
C LEU A 33 10.00 -10.81 -6.52
N ALA A 34 10.47 -11.80 -5.76
CA ALA A 34 11.55 -11.62 -4.81
C ALA A 34 12.85 -11.19 -5.50
N GLN A 35 13.17 -11.80 -6.64
CA GLN A 35 14.33 -11.40 -7.46
C GLN A 35 14.15 -10.01 -8.09
N LYS A 36 13.00 -9.76 -8.74
CA LYS A 36 12.69 -8.49 -9.41
C LYS A 36 12.82 -7.30 -8.46
N TYR A 37 12.35 -7.45 -7.22
CA TYR A 37 12.29 -6.37 -6.24
C TYR A 37 13.36 -6.46 -5.14
N ALA A 38 14.41 -7.25 -5.35
CA ALA A 38 15.51 -7.37 -4.39
C ALA A 38 16.18 -6.02 -4.07
N HIS A 39 16.29 -5.15 -5.07
CA HIS A 39 16.85 -3.80 -4.92
C HIS A 39 16.03 -2.87 -4.02
N PHE A 40 14.76 -3.18 -3.76
CA PHE A 40 13.93 -2.47 -2.77
C PHE A 40 14.10 -3.02 -1.34
N GLY A 41 14.86 -4.09 -1.13
CA GLY A 41 15.05 -4.75 0.16
C GLY A 41 14.21 -6.01 0.37
N VAL A 42 13.67 -6.59 -0.71
CA VAL A 42 13.05 -7.92 -0.68
C VAL A 42 14.16 -8.99 -0.65
N GLU A 43 14.13 -9.86 0.36
CA GLU A 43 15.18 -10.87 0.59
C GLU A 43 14.76 -12.28 0.17
N GLY A 44 13.48 -12.49 -0.08
CA GLY A 44 12.94 -13.79 -0.42
C GLY A 44 11.42 -13.83 -0.29
N TYR A 45 10.88 -15.04 -0.25
CA TYR A 45 9.47 -15.27 -0.04
C TYR A 45 9.25 -16.51 0.83
N ARG A 46 8.07 -16.61 1.44
CA ARG A 46 7.63 -17.81 2.17
C ARG A 46 6.12 -17.92 2.16
N LEU A 47 5.61 -19.10 2.48
CA LEU A 47 4.23 -19.26 2.92
C LEU A 47 4.18 -19.00 4.43
N GLY A 48 3.24 -18.17 4.86
CA GLY A 48 3.13 -17.77 6.25
C GLY A 48 1.70 -17.64 6.70
N ASN A 49 1.51 -17.69 8.01
CA ASN A 49 0.22 -17.51 8.65
C ASN A 49 0.21 -16.18 9.38
N TYR A 50 -0.93 -15.49 9.35
CA TYR A 50 -1.15 -14.33 10.19
C TYR A 50 -2.58 -14.25 10.67
N VAL A 51 -2.76 -13.54 11.78
CA VAL A 51 -4.05 -13.25 12.40
C VAL A 51 -4.06 -11.77 12.72
N GLY A 52 -5.14 -11.08 12.35
CA GLY A 52 -5.31 -9.66 12.68
C GLY A 52 -6.41 -8.98 11.89
N THR A 53 -6.60 -7.70 12.18
CA THR A 53 -7.47 -6.78 11.44
C THR A 53 -6.65 -5.95 10.46
N GLY A 54 -7.22 -5.66 9.30
CA GLY A 54 -6.56 -4.89 8.25
C GLY A 54 -7.51 -4.54 7.12
N TYR A 55 -6.99 -4.12 5.97
CA TYR A 55 -7.81 -3.65 4.87
C TYR A 55 -8.67 -4.76 4.25
N LEU A 56 -8.17 -6.00 4.24
CA LEU A 56 -8.96 -7.17 3.81
C LEU A 56 -10.18 -7.41 4.70
N ASN A 57 -10.10 -7.10 6.00
CA ASN A 57 -11.23 -7.11 6.93
C ASN A 57 -10.98 -6.14 8.10
N ARG A 58 -11.66 -5.00 8.06
CA ARG A 58 -11.45 -3.91 9.04
C ARG A 58 -12.17 -4.13 10.37
N TYR A 59 -13.24 -4.92 10.36
CA TYR A 59 -14.16 -5.00 11.50
C TYR A 59 -13.99 -6.27 12.33
N LEU A 60 -13.49 -7.34 11.71
CA LEU A 60 -13.31 -8.63 12.38
C LEU A 60 -11.89 -9.15 12.15
N GLU A 61 -11.29 -9.66 13.21
CA GLU A 61 -10.01 -10.36 13.14
C GLU A 61 -10.14 -11.56 12.19
N CYS A 62 -9.24 -11.63 11.21
CA CYS A 62 -9.21 -12.72 10.25
C CYS A 62 -7.94 -13.55 10.44
N MET A 63 -8.10 -14.88 10.40
CA MET A 63 -6.98 -15.81 10.32
C MET A 63 -6.75 -16.17 8.86
N VAL A 64 -5.52 -15.98 8.42
CA VAL A 64 -5.08 -16.33 7.07
C VAL A 64 -3.99 -17.39 7.20
N ASP A 65 -4.26 -18.56 6.63
CA ASP A 65 -3.34 -19.70 6.61
C ASP A 65 -2.60 -19.74 5.26
N ARG A 66 -1.29 -20.02 5.29
CA ARG A 66 -0.41 -20.26 4.14
C ARG A 66 -0.46 -19.19 3.05
N ALA A 67 -0.59 -17.92 3.43
CA ALA A 67 -0.49 -16.82 2.48
C ALA A 67 0.92 -16.75 1.87
N PRO A 68 1.05 -16.53 0.55
CA PRO A 68 2.32 -16.14 -0.04
C PRO A 68 2.74 -14.77 0.50
N MET A 69 3.98 -14.66 0.97
CA MET A 69 4.53 -13.44 1.56
C MET A 69 5.93 -13.17 1.04
N LEU A 70 6.24 -11.91 0.74
CA LEU A 70 7.63 -11.46 0.59
C LEU A 70 8.26 -11.21 1.95
N ILE A 71 9.54 -11.56 2.09
CA ILE A 71 10.36 -11.23 3.25
C ILE A 71 11.03 -9.89 2.95
N TYR A 72 10.74 -8.87 3.74
CA TYR A 72 11.20 -7.51 3.55
C TYR A 72 12.06 -7.05 4.73
N LYS A 73 13.31 -6.65 4.44
CA LYS A 73 14.28 -6.14 5.44
C LYS A 73 14.32 -6.97 6.73
N LYS A 74 14.32 -8.30 6.60
CA LYS A 74 14.33 -9.36 7.63
C LYS A 74 13.13 -9.43 8.58
N ASN A 75 12.55 -8.27 8.92
CA ASN A 75 11.62 -8.14 10.04
C ASN A 75 10.17 -7.94 9.60
N TYR A 76 9.93 -7.77 8.29
CA TYR A 76 8.60 -7.53 7.74
C TYR A 76 8.20 -8.62 6.77
N LEU A 77 6.92 -8.97 6.79
CA LEU A 77 6.28 -9.85 5.82
C LEU A 77 5.26 -9.04 5.05
N ILE A 78 5.32 -9.11 3.73
CA ILE A 78 4.34 -8.47 2.84
C ILE A 78 3.47 -9.59 2.26
N PRO A 79 2.25 -9.84 2.79
CA PRO A 79 1.32 -10.76 2.18
C PRO A 79 1.02 -10.34 0.74
N LEU A 80 1.04 -11.28 -0.19
CA LEU A 80 0.66 -11.04 -1.58
C LEU A 80 -0.82 -11.41 -1.77
N LEU A 81 -1.66 -10.84 -0.90
CA LEU A 81 -3.11 -11.04 -0.83
C LEU A 81 -3.83 -9.70 -0.97
N PHE A 82 -4.78 -9.65 -1.90
CA PHE A 82 -5.49 -8.43 -2.26
C PHE A 82 -6.99 -8.70 -2.40
N ARG A 83 -7.82 -7.66 -2.27
CA ARG A 83 -9.23 -7.77 -2.66
C ARG A 83 -9.30 -7.95 -4.18
N ARG A 84 -10.27 -8.73 -4.67
CA ARG A 84 -10.51 -8.82 -6.11
C ARG A 84 -10.96 -7.47 -6.66
N SER A 85 -10.09 -6.82 -7.42
CA SER A 85 -10.36 -5.54 -8.09
C SER A 85 -9.39 -5.32 -9.26
N ASP A 86 -9.77 -4.48 -10.22
CA ASP A 86 -8.89 -4.12 -11.35
C ASP A 86 -7.57 -3.47 -10.89
N SER A 87 -7.60 -2.77 -9.76
CA SER A 87 -6.39 -2.19 -9.16
C SER A 87 -5.40 -3.26 -8.68
N ALA A 88 -5.86 -4.42 -8.22
CA ALA A 88 -4.99 -5.51 -7.80
C ALA A 88 -4.26 -6.13 -8.99
N PHE A 89 -4.92 -6.26 -10.15
CA PHE A 89 -4.26 -6.70 -11.38
C PHE A 89 -3.27 -5.67 -11.90
N ARG A 90 -3.69 -4.40 -12.00
CA ARG A 90 -2.84 -3.29 -12.46
C ARG A 90 -1.57 -3.13 -11.63
N LEU A 91 -1.61 -3.45 -10.32
CA LEU A 91 -0.42 -3.45 -9.46
C LEU A 91 0.74 -4.24 -10.06
N PHE A 92 0.46 -5.36 -10.73
CA PHE A 92 1.49 -6.24 -11.31
C PHE A 92 1.67 -6.07 -12.83
N GLU A 93 0.66 -5.56 -13.54
CA GLU A 93 0.74 -5.34 -15.00
C GLU A 93 1.47 -4.04 -15.35
N GLU A 94 1.34 -2.99 -14.53
CA GLU A 94 1.97 -1.70 -14.75
C GLU A 94 3.28 -1.60 -13.94
N ASN A 95 4.42 -1.59 -14.65
CA ASN A 95 5.76 -1.66 -14.03
C ASN A 95 6.02 -0.64 -12.92
N TYR A 96 5.48 0.57 -13.04
CA TYR A 96 5.68 1.63 -12.05
C TYR A 96 4.91 1.41 -10.74
N ARG A 97 3.85 0.58 -10.71
CA ARG A 97 2.99 0.48 -9.52
C ARG A 97 3.64 -0.27 -8.37
N MET A 98 4.37 -1.35 -8.63
CA MET A 98 5.13 -2.03 -7.58
C MET A 98 6.29 -1.17 -7.07
N GLU A 99 6.93 -0.40 -7.94
CA GLU A 99 7.91 0.60 -7.49
C GLU A 99 7.24 1.66 -6.58
N ALA A 100 6.08 2.17 -6.97
CA ALA A 100 5.31 3.09 -6.15
C ALA A 100 4.90 2.46 -4.80
N PHE A 101 4.52 1.19 -4.81
CA PHE A 101 4.22 0.41 -3.61
C PHE A 101 5.40 0.36 -2.65
N PHE A 102 6.61 0.05 -3.12
CA PHE A 102 7.79 -0.02 -2.25
C PHE A 102 8.24 1.35 -1.74
N ARG A 103 8.15 2.39 -2.57
CA ARG A 103 8.43 3.77 -2.15
C ARG A 103 7.45 4.25 -1.07
N LEU A 104 6.16 3.94 -1.24
CA LEU A 104 5.13 4.21 -0.24
C LEU A 104 5.37 3.40 1.04
N LEU A 105 5.67 2.11 0.93
CA LEU A 105 5.98 1.24 2.06
C LEU A 105 7.13 1.81 2.91
N GLU A 106 8.23 2.21 2.27
CA GLU A 106 9.39 2.77 2.95
C GLU A 106 9.07 4.06 3.70
N TRP A 107 8.33 4.96 3.04
CA TRP A 107 7.88 6.20 3.68
C TRP A 107 6.95 5.89 4.87
N SER A 108 5.95 5.03 4.68
CA SER A 108 5.01 4.67 5.72
C SER A 108 5.66 3.96 6.91
N LEU A 109 6.66 3.10 6.68
CA LEU A 109 7.40 2.45 7.78
C LEU A 109 8.18 3.45 8.64
N LYS A 110 8.66 4.54 8.05
CA LYS A 110 9.40 5.60 8.74
C LYS A 110 8.49 6.57 9.48
N HIS A 111 7.36 6.94 8.87
CA HIS A 111 6.52 8.05 9.35
C HIS A 111 5.21 7.62 10.00
N GLN A 112 4.57 6.53 9.53
CA GLN A 112 3.23 6.11 9.97
C GLN A 112 3.10 4.57 10.01
N PRO A 113 4.00 3.85 10.72
CA PRO A 113 4.07 2.40 10.68
C PRO A 113 2.78 1.73 11.18
N GLU A 114 2.08 2.33 12.13
CA GLU A 114 0.82 1.83 12.68
C GLU A 114 -0.29 1.73 11.64
N LYS A 115 -0.30 2.57 10.60
CA LYS A 115 -1.34 2.54 9.55
C LYS A 115 -1.16 1.40 8.56
N ILE A 116 0.04 0.86 8.44
CA ILE A 116 0.40 -0.14 7.42
C ILE A 116 0.76 -1.49 8.00
N LEU A 117 0.59 -1.67 9.31
CA LEU A 117 0.81 -2.95 9.98
C LEU A 117 -0.53 -3.57 10.34
N ILE A 118 -0.65 -4.87 10.09
CA ILE A 118 -1.81 -5.63 10.54
C ILE A 118 -1.85 -5.60 12.07
N GLU A 119 -2.94 -5.07 12.62
CA GLU A 119 -3.16 -5.00 14.05
C GLU A 119 -3.37 -6.40 14.60
N LYS A 120 -2.52 -6.79 15.55
CA LYS A 120 -2.65 -8.03 16.30
C LYS A 120 -3.30 -7.76 17.64
N ASN A 121 -4.20 -8.64 18.06
CA ASN A 121 -4.54 -8.73 19.47
C ASN A 121 -3.28 -9.07 20.27
N LYS A 122 -2.95 -8.27 21.30
CA LYS A 122 -1.65 -8.23 22.03
C LYS A 122 -1.18 -9.56 22.66
N LYS A 123 -1.96 -10.64 22.57
CA LYS A 123 -1.64 -11.96 23.11
C LYS A 123 -0.60 -12.76 22.31
N TYR A 124 -0.22 -12.34 21.11
CA TYR A 124 0.68 -13.11 20.24
C TYR A 124 2.07 -12.47 20.04
N ASP A 125 3.04 -13.06 20.74
CA ASP A 125 4.50 -13.09 20.56
C ASP A 125 5.20 -11.91 19.83
N PRO A 126 5.90 -11.01 20.55
CA PRO A 126 6.63 -9.87 19.99
C PRO A 126 7.89 -10.25 19.19
N LYS A 127 8.35 -11.52 19.22
CA LYS A 127 9.51 -11.97 18.45
C LYS A 127 9.19 -12.37 17.00
N LYS A 128 7.91 -12.37 16.61
CA LYS A 128 7.50 -12.69 15.24
C LYS A 128 7.61 -11.47 14.33
N ALA A 129 8.07 -11.69 13.10
CA ALA A 129 8.08 -10.68 12.05
C ALA A 129 6.74 -9.93 11.95
N LYS A 130 6.82 -8.62 11.71
CA LYS A 130 5.68 -7.72 11.56
C LYS A 130 5.02 -7.97 10.19
N VAL A 131 3.69 -7.94 10.14
CA VAL A 131 2.95 -8.21 8.90
C VAL A 131 2.45 -6.88 8.35
N ILE A 132 2.81 -6.57 7.10
CA ILE A 132 2.37 -5.40 6.38
C ILE A 132 0.93 -5.60 5.89
N ASP A 133 0.10 -4.58 6.03
CA ASP A 133 -1.20 -4.50 5.37
C ASP A 133 -1.01 -4.11 3.90
N SER A 134 -0.59 -5.08 3.09
CA SER A 134 -0.30 -4.89 1.67
C SER A 134 -1.56 -4.52 0.86
N ALA A 135 -2.73 -4.97 1.28
CA ALA A 135 -4.00 -4.59 0.67
C ALA A 135 -4.31 -3.11 0.88
N TYR A 136 -4.03 -2.56 2.08
CA TYR A 136 -4.12 -1.12 2.32
C TYR A 136 -3.14 -0.33 1.44
N LEU A 137 -1.86 -0.76 1.38
CA LEU A 137 -0.86 -0.08 0.57
C LEU A 137 -1.20 -0.10 -0.92
N ALA A 138 -1.65 -1.24 -1.45
CA ALA A 138 -2.10 -1.34 -2.85
C ALA A 138 -3.30 -0.42 -3.14
N PHE A 139 -4.23 -0.32 -2.19
CA PHE A 139 -5.32 0.64 -2.26
C PHE A 139 -4.80 2.09 -2.28
N ARG A 140 -3.90 2.47 -1.37
CA ARG A 140 -3.31 3.82 -1.31
C ARG A 140 -2.52 4.19 -2.56
N VAL A 141 -1.76 3.26 -3.14
CA VAL A 141 -1.12 3.44 -4.45
C VAL A 141 -2.16 3.76 -5.53
N SER A 142 -3.29 3.05 -5.54
CA SER A 142 -4.36 3.29 -6.50
C SER A 142 -5.04 4.64 -6.26
N GLU A 143 -5.29 5.01 -5.01
CA GLU A 143 -5.86 6.31 -4.66
C GLU A 143 -4.95 7.47 -5.10
N ILE A 144 -3.65 7.35 -4.89
CA ILE A 144 -2.67 8.35 -5.33
C ILE A 144 -2.59 8.41 -6.86
N LEU A 145 -2.41 7.27 -7.54
CA LEU A 145 -2.10 7.26 -8.98
C LEU A 145 -3.34 7.34 -9.88
N ASP A 146 -4.46 6.78 -9.48
CA ASP A 146 -5.68 6.72 -10.29
C ASP A 146 -6.66 7.85 -9.96
N SER A 147 -6.76 8.27 -8.69
CA SER A 147 -7.66 9.36 -8.30
C SER A 147 -6.93 10.71 -8.27
N GLY A 148 -5.78 10.79 -7.59
CA GLY A 148 -5.02 12.03 -7.43
C GLY A 148 -4.04 12.35 -8.57
N GLY A 149 -3.60 11.33 -9.30
CA GLY A 149 -2.41 11.44 -10.15
C GLY A 149 -2.53 12.47 -11.26
N TYR A 150 -3.62 12.44 -12.02
CA TYR A 150 -3.81 13.37 -13.14
C TYR A 150 -4.01 14.83 -12.68
N PRO A 151 -4.86 15.16 -11.69
CA PRO A 151 -4.92 16.53 -11.17
C PRO A 151 -3.55 17.02 -10.68
N ILE A 152 -2.87 16.21 -9.86
CA ILE A 152 -1.59 16.59 -9.23
C ILE A 152 -0.49 16.80 -10.27
N SER A 153 -0.44 16.02 -11.34
CA SER A 153 0.57 16.17 -12.39
C SER A 153 0.46 17.50 -13.16
N ASN A 154 -0.65 18.21 -13.04
CA ASN A 154 -0.91 19.48 -13.72
C ASN A 154 -0.82 20.69 -12.79
N PHE A 155 -0.54 20.50 -11.49
CA PHE A 155 -0.39 21.61 -10.57
C PHE A 155 0.94 22.31 -10.76
N GLN A 156 0.90 23.64 -10.70
CA GLN A 156 2.05 24.53 -10.87
C GLN A 156 2.50 25.15 -9.54
N SER A 157 1.70 25.01 -8.48
CA SER A 157 2.00 25.58 -7.17
C SER A 157 1.40 24.77 -6.03
N ILE A 158 1.94 24.95 -4.84
CA ILE A 158 1.45 24.29 -3.63
C ILE A 158 0.02 24.74 -3.27
N GLU A 159 -0.36 25.97 -3.59
CA GLU A 159 -1.69 26.53 -3.32
C GLU A 159 -2.77 25.74 -4.09
N GLN A 160 -2.50 25.36 -5.34
CA GLN A 160 -3.42 24.53 -6.13
C GLN A 160 -3.63 23.17 -5.49
N PHE A 161 -2.56 22.56 -4.97
CA PHE A 161 -2.65 21.31 -4.22
C PHE A 161 -3.45 21.49 -2.92
N ILE A 162 -3.23 22.57 -2.17
CA ILE A 162 -3.96 22.84 -0.91
C ILE A 162 -5.46 22.96 -1.16
N GLU A 163 -5.86 23.70 -2.19
CA GLU A 163 -7.27 23.87 -2.56
C GLU A 163 -7.90 22.54 -2.98
N TRP A 164 -7.22 21.77 -3.82
CA TRP A 164 -7.68 20.46 -4.25
C TRP A 164 -7.76 19.47 -3.07
N ASN A 165 -6.72 19.37 -2.25
CA ASN A 165 -6.65 18.43 -1.13
C ASN A 165 -7.68 18.76 -0.04
N ARG A 166 -8.11 20.02 0.09
CA ARG A 166 -9.21 20.40 0.99
C ARG A 166 -10.52 19.66 0.66
N ILE A 167 -10.76 19.39 -0.62
CA ILE A 167 -11.96 18.71 -1.11
C ILE A 167 -11.77 17.19 -1.09
N TYR A 168 -10.67 16.70 -1.66
CA TYR A 168 -10.47 15.28 -1.92
C TYR A 168 -9.75 14.51 -0.81
N ARG A 169 -9.10 15.22 0.13
CA ARG A 169 -8.46 14.66 1.33
C ARG A 169 -7.49 13.51 1.05
N LEU A 170 -6.65 13.66 0.03
CA LEU A 170 -5.61 12.68 -0.28
C LEU A 170 -4.61 12.57 0.87
N ILE A 171 -4.16 13.72 1.38
CA ILE A 171 -3.48 13.86 2.68
C ILE A 171 -4.54 14.31 3.68
N ASP A 172 -4.72 13.55 4.76
CA ASP A 172 -5.67 13.86 5.83
C ASP A 172 -4.99 13.76 7.20
N ASN A 173 -4.96 14.91 7.89
CA ASN A 173 -4.35 15.05 9.21
C ASN A 173 -5.34 14.68 10.35
N GLY A 174 -6.53 14.17 10.01
CA GLY A 174 -7.59 13.84 10.97
C GLY A 174 -8.36 15.06 11.50
N GLY A 175 -8.15 16.24 10.91
CA GLY A 175 -8.80 17.47 11.33
C GLY A 175 -10.28 17.52 10.94
N ILE A 176 -11.18 17.43 11.92
CA ILE A 176 -12.63 17.48 11.70
C ILE A 176 -13.14 18.92 11.92
N GLY A 177 -13.50 19.62 10.85
CA GLY A 177 -14.12 20.95 10.92
C GLY A 177 -14.04 21.75 9.61
N ARG A 178 -14.87 22.80 9.44
CA ARG A 178 -14.81 23.68 8.24
C ARG A 178 -13.54 24.56 8.19
N HIS A 179 -12.87 24.72 9.33
CA HIS A 179 -11.70 25.57 9.53
C HIS A 179 -10.41 24.78 9.83
N SER A 180 -10.45 23.44 9.89
CA SER A 180 -9.23 22.66 10.06
C SER A 180 -8.39 22.77 8.79
N LYS A 181 -7.11 23.14 8.96
CA LYS A 181 -6.12 23.00 7.88
C LYS A 181 -5.86 21.51 7.66
N ILE A 182 -6.55 20.94 6.67
CA ILE A 182 -6.39 19.53 6.28
C ILE A 182 -4.96 19.24 5.79
N PHE A 183 -4.30 20.25 5.24
CA PHE A 183 -2.89 20.26 4.91
C PHE A 183 -2.30 21.60 5.36
N ASP A 184 -1.15 21.56 6.03
CA ASP A 184 -0.39 22.74 6.43
C ASP A 184 1.05 22.64 5.88
N PRO A 185 1.47 23.52 4.95
CA PRO A 185 2.81 23.49 4.38
C PRO A 185 3.91 23.82 5.40
N GLU A 186 3.57 24.46 6.52
CA GLU A 186 4.52 24.74 7.60
C GLU A 186 4.81 23.50 8.45
N TYR A 187 4.03 22.42 8.29
CA TYR A 187 4.25 21.17 9.00
C TYR A 187 5.14 20.22 8.17
N PRO A 188 6.36 19.88 8.65
CA PRO A 188 7.33 19.14 7.84
C PRO A 188 6.82 17.78 7.34
N GLU A 189 6.05 17.05 8.16
CA GLU A 189 5.53 15.73 7.76
C GLU A 189 4.56 15.81 6.59
N ASN A 190 3.74 16.87 6.51
CA ASN A 190 2.83 17.09 5.38
C ASN A 190 3.63 17.32 4.09
N MET A 191 4.70 18.11 4.18
CA MET A 191 5.57 18.38 3.04
C MET A 191 6.34 17.14 2.61
N GLU A 192 6.80 16.31 3.55
CA GLU A 192 7.41 15.02 3.25
C GLU A 192 6.40 14.04 2.60
N GLU A 193 5.15 13.98 3.07
CA GLU A 193 4.09 13.18 2.45
C GLU A 193 3.77 13.66 1.03
N LEU A 194 3.66 14.97 0.82
CA LEU A 194 3.42 15.56 -0.50
C LEU A 194 4.59 15.27 -1.45
N ARG A 195 5.84 15.42 -1.01
CA ARG A 195 7.02 15.06 -1.82
C ARG A 195 7.02 13.58 -2.20
N MET A 196 6.65 12.70 -1.25
CA MET A 196 6.48 11.28 -1.53
C MET A 196 5.40 11.06 -2.60
N ILE A 197 4.21 11.64 -2.44
CA ILE A 197 3.11 11.55 -3.41
C ILE A 197 3.54 12.02 -4.80
N LEU A 198 4.17 13.20 -4.90
CA LEU A 198 4.66 13.73 -6.18
C LEU A 198 5.69 12.80 -6.82
N SER A 199 6.57 12.19 -6.03
CA SER A 199 7.52 11.20 -6.52
C SER A 199 6.82 9.96 -7.10
N LEU A 200 5.67 9.56 -6.55
CA LEU A 200 4.87 8.45 -7.09
C LEU A 200 4.13 8.87 -8.36
N VAL A 201 3.49 10.04 -8.35
CA VAL A 201 2.77 10.60 -9.50
C VAL A 201 3.70 10.70 -10.71
N LYS A 202 4.95 11.13 -10.50
CA LYS A 202 5.97 11.21 -11.55
C LYS A 202 6.30 9.87 -12.21
N LEU A 203 6.11 8.75 -11.53
CA LEU A 203 6.31 7.43 -12.14
C LEU A 203 5.26 7.13 -13.23
N LYS A 204 4.05 7.67 -13.10
CA LYS A 204 2.95 7.53 -14.07
C LYS A 204 2.88 8.69 -15.06
N TYR A 205 3.22 9.90 -14.61
CA TYR A 205 3.23 11.14 -15.39
C TYR A 205 4.63 11.77 -15.36
N PRO A 206 5.56 11.33 -16.23
CA PRO A 206 6.98 11.70 -16.15
C PRO A 206 7.27 13.20 -16.23
N ASP A 207 6.41 13.94 -16.94
CA ASP A 207 6.52 15.40 -17.14
C ASP A 207 6.04 16.22 -15.93
N THR A 208 5.65 15.56 -14.83
CA THR A 208 5.27 16.25 -13.59
C THR A 208 6.44 17.06 -13.06
N GLU A 209 6.28 18.38 -13.01
CA GLU A 209 7.18 19.31 -12.34
C GLU A 209 6.93 19.28 -10.83
N LEU A 210 8.01 19.28 -10.04
CA LEU A 210 7.89 19.33 -8.58
C LEU A 210 7.70 20.79 -8.17
N PHE A 211 6.61 21.08 -7.45
CA PHE A 211 6.24 22.43 -7.01
C PHE A 211 6.43 22.66 -5.49
N VAL A 212 7.34 21.90 -4.87
CA VAL A 212 7.60 21.82 -3.40
C VAL A 212 9.08 21.86 -3.04
#